data_AF-A0A0L8IA10-F1
#
_entry.id   AF-A0A0L8IA10-F1
#
_cell.length_a   1.000
_cell.length_b   1.000
_cell.length_c   1.000
_cell.angle_alpha   90.00
_cell.angle_beta   90.00
_cell.angle_gamma   90.00
#
_symmetry.space_group_name_H-M   'P 1'
#
loop_
_entity.id
_entity.type
_entity.pdbx_description
1 polymer ?
#
loop_
_entity_poly.entity_id
_entity_poly.type
_entity_poly.pdbx_seq_one_letter_code
_entity_poly.pdbx_strand_id
1 'polypeptide(L)'
;MCDDFSDDDGTDELLSAISFDVLPEVKKDTNGKNSSPSPKETQKQDYVNVPEEFPFPFIPYNIQLGFMKALYECLQLGKIGIFESPTGTGKSLSVICGSLKWLRDYKEEQLKQLENLMNEEANTKEYVFHLIDICLLLKSMAFIHILG
;
A
#
# COMPACT_ATOMS: atom_id res chain seq x y z
N MET A 1 0.18 -44.43 24.98
CA MET A 1 0.14 -43.63 23.75
C MET A 1 0.92 -42.36 24.04
N CYS A 2 2.19 -42.34 23.66
CA CYS A 2 2.97 -41.12 23.51
C CYS A 2 3.17 -41.01 22.01
N ASP A 3 2.59 -39.99 21.40
CA ASP A 3 2.70 -39.77 19.96
C ASP A 3 4.09 -39.20 19.69
N ASP A 4 4.96 -40.04 19.14
CA ASP A 4 6.20 -39.68 18.47
C ASP A 4 5.85 -38.78 17.28
N PHE A 5 6.09 -37.47 17.42
CA PHE A 5 6.34 -36.63 16.26
C PHE A 5 7.81 -36.79 15.92
N SER A 6 8.08 -37.76 15.04
CA SER A 6 9.37 -37.94 14.39
C SER A 6 9.85 -36.63 13.77
N ASP A 7 11.14 -36.39 13.93
CA ASP A 7 11.91 -35.28 13.39
C ASP A 7 11.58 -35.01 11.91
N ASP A 8 11.00 -33.84 11.63
CA ASP A 8 10.90 -33.25 10.30
C ASP A 8 12.10 -32.32 10.10
N ASP A 9 13.17 -32.87 9.53
CA ASP A 9 14.45 -32.23 9.24
C ASP A 9 14.44 -31.42 7.92
N GLY A 10 13.28 -30.90 7.52
CA GLY A 10 13.04 -30.29 6.22
C GLY A 10 12.98 -28.76 6.13
N THR A 11 13.44 -27.99 7.13
CA THR A 11 13.19 -26.52 7.14
C THR A 11 14.40 -25.60 6.93
N ASP A 12 15.61 -26.11 6.75
CA ASP A 12 16.81 -25.25 6.72
C ASP A 12 17.25 -24.76 5.32
N GLU A 13 16.62 -25.22 4.23
CA GLU A 13 17.01 -24.76 2.88
C GLU A 13 16.26 -23.49 2.43
N LEU A 14 15.05 -23.26 2.93
CA LEU A 14 14.23 -22.08 2.60
C LEU A 14 14.66 -20.80 3.34
N LEU A 15 15.40 -20.92 4.44
CA LEU A 15 15.91 -19.75 5.16
C LEU A 15 17.08 -19.07 4.44
N SER A 16 17.79 -19.80 3.57
CA SER A 16 18.95 -19.28 2.83
C SER A 16 18.57 -18.47 1.59
N ALA A 17 17.37 -18.69 1.05
CA ALA A 17 16.88 -18.03 -0.16
C ALA A 17 16.24 -16.67 0.12
N ILE A 18 15.92 -16.37 1.38
CA ILE A 18 15.44 -15.05 1.79
C ILE A 18 16.68 -14.19 2.05
N SER A 19 17.12 -13.47 1.01
CA SER A 19 18.16 -12.44 1.15
C SER A 19 17.66 -11.38 2.13
N PHE A 20 17.99 -11.55 3.41
CA PHE A 20 17.69 -10.62 4.48
C PHE A 20 18.72 -9.50 4.40
N ASP A 21 18.38 -8.42 3.69
CA ASP A 21 19.12 -7.17 3.83
C ASP A 21 19.01 -6.74 5.30
N VAL A 22 20.06 -7.02 6.06
CA VAL A 22 20.25 -6.62 7.44
C VAL A 22 20.08 -5.10 7.51
N LEU A 23 18.94 -4.65 8.03
CA LEU A 23 18.79 -3.27 8.45
C LEU A 23 19.66 -3.03 9.71
N PRO A 24 20.41 -1.92 9.77
CA PRO A 24 21.31 -1.66 10.88
C PRO A 24 20.52 -1.35 12.17
N GLU A 25 21.09 -1.79 13.29
CA GLU A 25 20.55 -1.61 14.65
C GLU A 25 20.23 -0.14 14.97
N VAL A 26 18.99 0.12 15.42
CA VAL A 26 18.60 1.39 16.01
C VAL A 26 19.25 1.52 17.39
N LYS A 27 20.19 2.46 17.52
CA LYS A 27 20.75 2.87 18.81
C LYS A 27 19.67 3.55 19.66
N LYS A 28 19.65 3.18 20.94
CA LYS A 28 18.80 3.77 21.97
C LYS A 28 19.44 5.06 22.48
N ASP A 29 18.73 6.17 22.33
CA ASP A 29 19.09 7.41 23.01
C ASP A 29 17.90 7.85 23.87
N THR A 30 18.11 7.79 25.17
CA THR A 30 17.37 8.55 26.16
C THR A 30 17.52 10.05 25.89
N ASN A 31 16.42 10.80 26.05
CA ASN A 31 16.29 12.14 26.65
C ASN A 31 15.49 13.12 25.77
N GLY A 32 14.56 13.83 26.42
CA GLY A 32 13.59 14.70 25.76
C GLY A 32 14.13 16.05 25.31
N LYS A 33 13.18 16.80 24.72
CA LYS A 33 13.16 18.23 24.37
C LYS A 33 13.44 18.60 22.90
N ASN A 34 12.34 19.04 22.27
CA ASN A 34 12.18 20.25 21.46
C ASN A 34 12.61 20.25 19.98
N SER A 35 11.66 20.74 19.16
CA SER A 35 11.81 21.65 18.01
C SER A 35 12.68 21.23 16.82
N SER A 36 12.02 21.13 15.65
CA SER A 36 12.56 21.31 14.30
C SER A 36 13.56 22.49 14.23
N PRO A 37 14.60 22.49 13.35
CA PRO A 37 14.46 22.42 11.88
C PRO A 37 15.54 21.61 11.11
N SER A 38 15.27 21.35 9.82
CA SER A 38 16.08 20.69 8.75
C SER A 38 17.55 21.18 8.59
N PRO A 39 18.39 20.67 7.65
CA PRO A 39 18.48 19.40 6.87
C PRO A 39 19.88 18.73 6.96
N LYS A 40 20.03 17.40 6.69
CA LYS A 40 21.26 16.78 6.11
C LYS A 40 21.12 15.27 5.81
N GLU A 41 21.49 14.92 4.57
CA GLU A 41 22.08 13.68 4.03
C GLU A 41 21.24 12.39 3.79
N THR A 42 20.71 12.34 2.56
CA THR A 42 20.63 11.23 1.58
C THR A 42 20.54 9.77 2.09
N GLN A 43 19.31 9.30 2.24
CA GLN A 43 18.93 7.90 1.97
C GLN A 43 17.65 7.94 1.11
N LYS A 44 17.57 7.15 0.04
CA LYS A 44 16.35 7.07 -0.81
C LYS A 44 15.22 6.50 0.05
N GLN A 45 14.42 7.38 0.64
CA GLN A 45 13.22 7.00 1.38
C GLN A 45 12.12 6.77 0.35
N ASP A 46 11.76 5.49 0.13
CA ASP A 46 10.50 5.14 -0.51
C ASP A 46 9.38 5.66 0.40
N TYR A 47 8.92 6.89 0.14
CA TYR A 47 7.95 7.57 0.97
C TYR A 47 6.59 6.87 0.85
N VAL A 48 6.28 6.00 1.80
CA VAL A 48 4.97 5.36 1.95
C VAL A 48 4.05 6.29 2.74
N ASN A 49 2.87 6.58 2.18
CA ASN A 49 1.82 7.27 2.93
C ASN A 49 1.19 6.27 3.92
N VAL A 50 1.62 6.34 5.18
CA VAL A 50 1.09 5.51 6.27
C VAL A 50 -0.06 6.25 6.97
N PRO A 51 -1.24 5.62 7.13
CA PRO A 51 -2.37 6.24 7.81
C PRO A 51 -2.05 6.54 9.28
N GLU A 52 -2.57 7.66 9.78
CA GLU A 52 -2.41 8.06 11.18
C GLU A 52 -3.30 7.24 12.13
N GLU A 53 -4.44 6.76 11.62
CA GLU A 53 -5.47 6.07 12.39
C GLU A 53 -5.75 4.67 11.84
N PHE A 54 -6.01 3.74 12.77
CA PHE A 54 -6.35 2.35 12.48
C PHE A 54 -7.68 2.00 13.15
N PRO A 55 -8.52 1.18 12.50
CA PRO A 55 -9.80 0.76 13.04
C PRO A 55 -9.57 -0.18 14.22
N PHE A 56 -9.50 0.40 15.42
CA PHE A 56 -9.26 -0.31 16.67
C PHE A 56 -10.51 -0.18 17.57
N PRO A 57 -10.95 -1.26 18.25
CA PRO A 57 -12.20 -1.24 19.00
C PRO A 57 -12.17 -0.36 20.27
N PHE A 58 -10.99 0.09 20.68
CA PHE A 58 -10.76 1.01 21.79
C PHE A 58 -9.63 1.97 21.43
N ILE A 59 -9.28 2.91 22.31
CA ILE A 59 -8.14 3.80 22.07
C ILE A 59 -6.85 2.96 22.10
N PRO A 60 -6.11 2.85 20.98
CA PRO A 60 -4.89 2.04 20.94
C PRO A 60 -3.80 2.67 21.80
N TYR A 61 -2.97 1.84 22.43
CA TYR A 61 -1.75 2.32 23.07
C TYR A 61 -0.76 2.80 22.00
N ASN A 62 0.08 3.78 22.34
CA ASN A 62 1.11 4.29 21.42
C ASN A 62 2.00 3.17 20.83
N ILE A 63 2.28 2.14 21.62
CA ILE A 63 3.08 0.98 21.19
C ILE A 63 2.32 0.15 20.13
N GLN A 64 1.01 -0.06 20.31
CA GLN A 64 0.18 -0.75 19.32
C GLN A 64 0.06 0.06 18.04
N LEU A 65 -0.04 1.39 18.14
CA LEU A 65 -0.09 2.27 16.98
C LEU A 65 1.22 2.22 16.20
N GLY A 66 2.37 2.30 16.88
CA GLY A 66 3.69 2.15 16.26
C GLY A 66 3.85 0.79 15.56
N PHE A 67 3.40 -0.28 16.20
CA PHE A 67 3.36 -1.61 15.60
C PHE A 67 2.50 -1.66 14.34
N MET A 68 1.27 -1.12 14.38
CA MET A 68 0.36 -1.11 13.22
C MET A 68 0.91 -0.27 12.07
N LYS A 69 1.57 0.86 12.35
CA LYS A 69 2.23 1.69 11.34
C LYS A 69 3.39 0.96 10.65
N ALA A 70 4.27 0.33 11.43
CA ALA A 70 5.39 -0.42 10.90
C ALA A 70 4.92 -1.67 10.11
N LEU A 71 3.85 -2.33 10.57
CA LEU A 71 3.20 -3.42 9.84
C LEU A 71 2.63 -2.93 8.50
N TYR A 72 1.91 -1.81 8.50
CA TYR A 72 1.33 -1.22 7.29
C TYR A 72 2.41 -0.88 6.25
N GLU A 73 3.49 -0.22 6.69
CA GLU A 73 4.62 0.11 5.82
C GLU A 73 5.26 -1.14 5.22
N CYS A 74 5.48 -2.17 6.04
CA CYS A 74 6.03 -3.44 5.58
C CYS A 74 5.15 -4.11 4.52
N LEU A 75 3.83 -4.11 4.73
CA LEU A 75 2.85 -4.63 3.77
C LEU A 75 2.85 -3.82 2.48
N GLN A 76 2.89 -2.49 2.55
CA GLN A 76 2.90 -1.63 1.38
C GLN A 76 4.18 -1.80 0.54
N LEU A 77 5.32 -2.00 1.19
CA LEU A 77 6.59 -2.25 0.52
C LEU A 77 6.75 -3.71 0.04
N GLY A 78 5.81 -4.61 0.37
CA GLY A 78 5.91 -6.03 0.04
C GLY A 78 7.10 -6.73 0.70
N LYS A 79 7.55 -6.25 1.85
CA LYS A 79 8.72 -6.76 2.59
C LYS A 79 8.30 -7.75 3.67
N ILE A 80 9.26 -8.51 4.19
CA ILE A 80 9.09 -9.35 5.38
C ILE A 80 9.55 -8.54 6.60
N GLY A 81 8.68 -8.42 7.61
CA GLY A 81 8.96 -7.69 8.84
C GLY A 81 8.87 -8.61 10.06
N ILE A 82 9.87 -8.54 10.94
CA ILE A 82 9.89 -9.25 12.22
C ILE A 82 9.46 -8.25 13.29
N PHE A 83 8.32 -8.51 13.91
CA PHE A 83 7.73 -7.59 14.88
C PHE A 83 7.60 -8.22 16.27
N GLU A 84 8.32 -7.64 17.22
CA GLU A 84 8.21 -7.95 18.63
C GLU A 84 7.22 -6.98 19.30
N SER A 85 6.28 -7.53 20.06
CA SER A 85 5.31 -6.74 20.83
C SER A 85 5.31 -7.17 22.29
N PRO A 86 5.15 -6.25 23.25
CA PRO A 86 5.06 -6.60 24.66
C PRO A 86 3.89 -7.56 24.93
N THR A 87 4.15 -8.66 25.64
CA THR A 87 3.19 -9.73 25.91
C THR A 87 1.95 -9.21 26.65
N GLY A 88 0.76 -9.63 26.24
CA GLY A 88 -0.50 -9.29 26.92
C GLY A 88 -1.22 -8.03 26.44
N THR A 89 -0.68 -7.30 25.46
CA THR A 89 -1.29 -6.08 24.91
C THR A 89 -1.95 -6.29 23.53
N GLY A 90 -2.57 -7.45 23.29
CA GLY A 90 -3.42 -7.63 22.11
C GLY A 90 -2.70 -7.68 20.75
N LYS A 91 -1.52 -8.32 20.66
CA LYS A 91 -0.75 -8.53 19.42
C LYS A 91 -1.61 -8.98 18.24
N SER A 92 -2.41 -10.03 18.44
CA SER A 92 -3.28 -10.57 17.40
C SER A 92 -4.27 -9.53 16.89
N LEU A 93 -4.83 -8.72 17.79
CA LEU A 93 -5.76 -7.66 17.43
C LEU A 93 -5.05 -6.55 16.64
N SER A 94 -3.86 -6.11 17.08
CA SER A 94 -3.07 -5.11 16.35
C SER A 94 -2.66 -5.60 14.95
N VAL A 95 -2.28 -6.87 14.80
CA VAL A 95 -2.00 -7.46 13.48
C VAL A 95 -3.24 -7.44 12.61
N ILE A 96 -4.38 -7.94 13.12
CA ILE A 96 -5.63 -7.98 12.35
C ILE A 96 -6.06 -6.57 11.94
N CYS A 97 -6.09 -5.60 12.86
CA CYS A 97 -6.49 -4.22 12.58
C CYS A 97 -5.55 -3.53 11.59
N GLY A 98 -4.23 -3.71 11.73
CA GLY A 98 -3.23 -3.18 10.80
C GLY A 98 -3.38 -3.76 9.39
N SER A 99 -3.47 -5.10 9.28
CA SER A 99 -3.62 -5.80 8.00
C SER A 99 -4.96 -5.50 7.32
N LEU A 100 -6.06 -5.41 8.07
CA LEU A 100 -7.37 -5.06 7.52
C LEU A 100 -7.41 -3.63 6.98
N LYS A 101 -6.80 -2.68 7.70
CA LYS A 101 -6.68 -1.30 7.24
C LYS A 101 -5.93 -1.24 5.93
N TRP A 102 -4.75 -1.85 5.87
CA TRP A 102 -3.96 -1.95 4.64
C TRP A 102 -4.75 -2.58 3.49
N LEU A 103 -5.42 -3.71 3.74
CA LEU A 103 -6.19 -4.41 2.70
C LEU A 103 -7.35 -3.55 2.15
N ARG A 104 -8.02 -2.77 3.01
CA ARG A 104 -9.09 -1.87 2.59
C ARG A 104 -8.55 -0.75 1.71
N ASP A 105 -7.48 -0.10 2.16
CA ASP A 105 -6.86 1.02 1.45
C ASP A 105 -6.31 0.56 0.10
N TYR A 106 -5.65 -0.60 0.06
CA TYR A 106 -5.17 -1.22 -1.18
C TYR A 106 -6.29 -1.49 -2.18
N LYS A 107 -7.43 -2.05 -1.73
CA LYS A 107 -8.58 -2.29 -2.62
C LYS A 107 -9.18 -1.00 -3.15
N GLU A 108 -9.29 0.03 -2.31
CA GLU A 108 -9.82 1.32 -2.72
C GLU A 108 -8.92 2.00 -3.76
N GLU A 109 -7.60 1.93 -3.58
CA GLU A 109 -6.62 2.42 -4.55
C GLU A 109 -6.76 1.70 -5.90
N GLN A 110 -6.88 0.37 -5.88
CA GLN A 110 -7.06 -0.43 -7.09
C GLN A 110 -8.36 -0.10 -7.82
N LEU A 111 -9.45 0.12 -7.10
CA LEU A 111 -10.73 0.54 -7.68
C LEU A 111 -10.62 1.93 -8.32
N LYS A 112 -9.96 2.89 -7.67
CA LYS A 112 -9.72 4.23 -8.23
C LYS A 112 -8.87 4.18 -9.49
N GLN A 113 -7.83 3.34 -9.50
CA GLN A 113 -7.01 3.13 -10.70
C GLN A 113 -7.86 2.58 -11.85
N LEU A 114 -8.71 1.60 -11.58
CA LEU A 114 -9.62 1.04 -12.58
C LEU A 114 -10.63 2.07 -13.10
N GLU A 115 -11.23 2.87 -12.20
CA GLU A 115 -12.17 3.93 -12.58
C GLU A 115 -11.50 5.01 -13.45
N ASN A 116 -10.26 5.40 -13.12
CA ASN A 116 -9.50 6.35 -13.93
C ASN A 116 -9.27 5.82 -15.35
N LEU A 117 -8.86 4.55 -15.48
CA LEU A 117 -8.69 3.91 -16.79
C LEU A 117 -10.01 3.87 -17.58
N MET A 118 -11.13 3.56 -16.93
CA MET A 118 -12.45 3.57 -17.57
C MET A 118 -12.87 4.97 -18.04
N ASN A 119 -12.59 6.01 -17.25
CA ASN A 119 -12.89 7.39 -17.62
C ASN A 119 -12.03 7.89 -18.78
N GLU A 120 -10.75 7.51 -18.84
CA GLU A 120 -9.88 7.82 -19.98
C GLU A 120 -10.39 7.18 -21.28
N GLU A 121 -10.84 5.93 -21.22
CA GLU A 121 -11.47 5.27 -22.37
C GLU A 121 -12.80 5.92 -22.78
N ALA A 122 -13.63 6.31 -21.80
CA ALA A 122 -14.91 6.96 -22.07
C ALA A 122 -14.71 8.32 -22.76
N ASN A 123 -13.78 9.13 -22.25
CA ASN A 123 -13.43 10.43 -22.85
C ASN A 123 -12.89 10.26 -24.28
N THR A 124 -12.04 9.25 -24.51
CA THR A 124 -11.52 8.94 -25.85
C THR A 124 -12.64 8.56 -26.81
N LYS A 125 -13.60 7.73 -26.37
CA LYS A 125 -14.77 7.35 -27.19
C LYS A 125 -15.63 8.57 -27.50
N GLU A 126 -15.86 9.46 -26.53
CA GLU A 126 -16.63 10.70 -26.70
C GLU A 126 -16.03 11.60 -27.80
N TYR A 127 -14.71 11.80 -27.81
CA TYR A 127 -14.02 12.54 -28.88
C TYR A 127 -14.17 11.87 -30.26
N VAL A 128 -14.09 10.53 -30.32
CA VAL A 128 -14.24 9.78 -31.58
C VAL A 128 -15.66 9.91 -32.13
N PHE A 129 -16.69 9.79 -31.28
CA PHE A 129 -18.08 10.01 -31.69
C PHE A 129 -18.29 11.44 -32.20
N HIS A 130 -17.78 12.44 -31.49
CA HIS A 130 -17.82 13.85 -31.95
C HIS A 130 -17.12 14.06 -33.29
N LEU A 131 -15.95 13.44 -33.51
CA LEU A 131 -15.22 13.51 -34.77
C LEU A 131 -15.99 12.85 -35.93
N ILE A 132 -16.64 11.71 -35.67
CA ILE A 132 -17.50 11.03 -36.66
C ILE A 132 -18.69 11.92 -37.02
N ASP A 133 -19.38 12.51 -36.03
CA ASP A 133 -20.51 13.41 -36.27
C ASP A 133 -20.09 14.65 -37.07
N ILE A 134 -18.96 15.28 -36.74
CA ILE A 134 -18.41 16.41 -37.50
C ILE A 134 -18.08 15.98 -38.94
N CYS A 135 -17.49 14.81 -39.14
CA CYS A 135 -17.17 14.30 -40.48
C CYS A 135 -18.43 14.00 -41.31
N LEU A 136 -19.48 13.48 -40.69
CA LEU A 136 -20.78 13.24 -41.33
C LEU A 136 -21.47 14.57 -41.68
N LEU A 137 -21.41 15.56 -40.79
CA LEU A 137 -21.88 16.94 -41.03
C LEU A 137 -21.13 17.61 -42.20
N LEU A 138 -19.80 17.50 -42.26
CA LEU A 138 -19.00 18.04 -43.35
C LEU A 138 -19.28 17.34 -44.68
N LYS A 139 -19.53 16.02 -44.68
CA LYS A 139 -19.97 15.28 -45.88
C LYS A 139 -21.35 15.70 -46.37
N SER A 140 -22.29 15.94 -45.45
CA SER A 140 -23.64 16.41 -45.78
C SER A 140 -23.61 17.81 -46.41
N MET A 141 -22.85 18.73 -45.81
CA MET A 141 -22.69 20.09 -46.32
C MET A 141 -22.01 20.15 -47.70
N ALA A 142 -21.00 19.31 -47.94
CA ALA A 142 -20.35 19.20 -49.25
C ALA A 142 -21.27 18.64 -50.34
N PHE A 143 -22.19 17.73 -49.98
CA PHE A 143 -23.14 17.13 -50.93
C PHE A 143 -24.20 18.13 -51.42
N ILE A 144 -24.66 19.02 -50.52
CA ILE A 144 -25.60 20.10 -50.87
C ILE A 144 -24.96 21.10 -51.85
N HIS A 145 -23.66 21.37 -51.71
CA HIS A 145 -22.93 22.34 -52.53
C HIS A 145 -22.47 21.80 -53.90
N ILE A 146 -22.54 20.48 -54.12
CA ILE A 146 -22.20 19.83 -55.41
C ILE A 146 -23.47 19.63 -56.28
N LEU A 147 -24.65 19.61 -55.67
CA LEU A 147 -25.94 19.39 -56.36
C LEU A 147 -26.76 20.66 -56.59
N GLY A 148 -26.32 21.81 -56.08
CA GLY A 148 -26.88 23.14 -56.35
C GLY A 148 -25.99 23.94 -57.27
#